data_AF-A0A1R4HG61-F1
#
_entry.id   AF-A0A1R4HG61-F1
#
_cell.length_a   1.000
_cell.length_b   1.000
_cell.length_c   1.000
_cell.angle_alpha   90.00
_cell.angle_beta   90.00
_cell.angle_gamma   90.00
#
_symmetry.space_group_name_H-M   'P 1'
#
loop_
_entity.id
_entity.type
_entity.pdbx_description
1 polymer ?
#
loop_
_entity_poly.entity_id
_entity_poly.type
_entity_poly.pdbx_seq_one_letter_code
_entity_poly.pdbx_strand_id
1 'polypeptide(L)' 'MAKEVQMSIKMESELRDQFMGLAASKHQPAAQIIRDLMRLYIENNETPNALTAETIRKCRRGEEVFSATSAEDLFKQLGI' A
#
# COMPACT_ATOMS: atom_id res chain seq x y z
N MET A 1 15.44 -17.96 8.73
CA MET A 1 15.17 -18.43 7.35
C MET A 1 13.68 -18.26 7.10
N ALA A 2 13.28 -17.40 6.18
CA ALA A 2 11.86 -17.22 5.87
C ALA A 2 11.34 -18.50 5.19
N LYS A 3 10.22 -19.04 5.66
CA LYS A 3 9.60 -20.23 5.09
C LYS A 3 9.07 -19.86 3.71
N GLU A 4 9.59 -20.49 2.66
CA GLU A 4 9.02 -20.34 1.32
C GLU A 4 7.61 -20.96 1.31
N VAL A 5 6.63 -20.20 0.82
CA VAL A 5 5.22 -20.63 0.72
C VAL A 5 4.85 -20.73 -0.74
N GLN A 6 4.28 -21.86 -1.14
CA GLN A 6 3.76 -22.05 -2.50
C GLN A 6 2.30 -21.61 -2.58
N MET A 7 1.99 -20.79 -3.57
CA MET A 7 0.63 -20.37 -3.90
C MET A 7 0.24 -20.94 -5.27
N SER A 8 -0.96 -21.51 -5.37
CA SER A 8 -1.54 -21.97 -6.63
C SER A 8 -2.78 -21.14 -6.95
N ILE A 9 -2.85 -20.61 -8.17
CA ILE A 9 -3.95 -19.75 -8.64
C ILE A 9 -4.61 -20.45 -9.82
N LYS A 10 -5.94 -20.61 -9.76
CA LYS A 10 -6.74 -21.00 -10.92
C LYS A 10 -6.96 -19.77 -11.79
N MET A 11 -6.70 -19.90 -13.09
CA MET A 11 -6.89 -18.84 -14.07
C MET A 11 -7.30 -19.45 -15.41
N GLU A 12 -7.92 -18.64 -16.25
CA GLU A 12 -8.27 -19.01 -17.62
C GLU A 12 -7.01 -19.29 -18.44
N SER A 13 -7.08 -20.28 -19.34
CA SER A 13 -5.89 -20.67 -20.13
C SER A 13 -5.40 -19.54 -21.02
N GLU A 14 -6.33 -18.79 -21.63
CA GLU A 14 -5.99 -17.68 -22.51
C GLU A 14 -5.25 -16.56 -21.76
N LEU A 15 -5.72 -16.21 -20.56
CA LEU A 15 -5.06 -15.23 -19.71
C LEU A 15 -3.64 -15.67 -19.31
N ARG A 16 -3.48 -16.96 -18.97
CA ARG A 16 -2.17 -17.53 -18.67
C ARG A 16 -1.23 -17.40 -19.86
N ASP A 17 -1.70 -17.76 -21.05
CA ASP A 17 -0.86 -17.78 -22.26
C ASP A 17 -0.43 -16.36 -22.65
N GLN A 18 -1.35 -15.39 -22.57
CA GLN A 18 -1.03 -13.97 -22.78
C GLN A 18 -0.02 -13.45 -21.75
N PHE A 19 -0.22 -13.77 -20.46
CA PHE A 19 0.67 -13.33 -19.39
C PHE A 19 2.07 -13.94 -19.53
N MET A 20 2.17 -15.23 -19.84
CA MET A 20 3.44 -15.91 -20.07
C MET A 20 4.16 -15.37 -21.30
N GLY A 21 3.44 -15.03 -22.37
CA GLY A 21 4.00 -14.39 -23.56
C GLY A 21 4.64 -13.03 -23.25
N LEU A 22 3.96 -12.19 -22.46
CA LEU A 22 4.48 -10.90 -22.01
C LEU A 22 5.64 -11.04 -21.02
N ALA A 23 5.60 -12.02 -20.12
CA ALA A 23 6.69 -12.29 -19.20
C ALA A 23 7.96 -12.71 -19.96
N ALA A 24 7.80 -13.56 -20.97
CA ALA A 24 8.89 -13.98 -21.85
C ALA A 24 9.48 -12.81 -22.65
N SER A 25 8.63 -11.93 -23.20
CA SER A 25 9.10 -10.75 -23.95
C SER A 25 9.86 -9.75 -23.08
N LYS A 26 9.56 -9.69 -21.78
CA LYS A 26 10.28 -8.86 -20.79
C LYS A 26 11.46 -9.57 -20.13
N HIS A 27 11.76 -10.82 -20.49
CA HIS A 27 12.78 -11.66 -19.84
C HIS A 27 12.63 -11.76 -18.31
N GLN A 28 11.40 -11.63 -17.81
CA GLN A 28 11.11 -11.66 -16.38
C GLN A 28 10.34 -12.93 -16.01
N PRO A 29 10.71 -13.64 -14.93
CA PRO A 29 9.93 -14.78 -14.46
C PRO A 29 8.51 -14.34 -14.08
N ALA A 30 7.50 -15.07 -14.53
CA ALA A 30 6.09 -14.83 -14.20
C ALA A 30 5.86 -14.65 -12.68
N ALA A 31 6.51 -15.48 -11.86
CA ALA A 31 6.43 -15.39 -10.40
C ALA A 31 7.05 -14.11 -9.83
N GLN A 32 8.05 -13.51 -10.49
CA GLN A 32 8.62 -12.22 -10.10
C GLN A 32 7.61 -11.10 -10.35
N ILE A 33 6.99 -11.09 -11.52
CA ILE A 33 5.95 -10.11 -11.89
C ILE A 33 4.78 -10.18 -10.90
N ILE A 34 4.31 -11.39 -10.56
CA ILE A 34 3.24 -11.56 -9.56
C ILE A 34 3.66 -11.04 -8.18
N ARG A 35 4.90 -11.32 -7.74
CA ARG A 35 5.41 -10.81 -6.45
C ARG A 35 5.49 -9.29 -6.43
N ASP A 36 5.89 -8.66 -7.53
CA ASP A 36 5.96 -7.20 -7.62
C ASP A 36 4.57 -6.57 -7.68
N LEU A 37 3.63 -7.19 -8.40
CA LEU A 37 2.21 -6.78 -8.40
C LEU A 37 1.59 -6.88 -6.99
N MET A 38 1.92 -7.93 -6.24
CA MET A 38 1.47 -8.08 -4.86
C MET A 38 2.02 -6.98 -3.95
N ARG A 39 3.31 -6.64 -4.06
CA ARG A 39 3.90 -5.54 -3.30
C ARG A 39 3.24 -4.21 -3.63
N LEU A 40 3.09 -3.90 -4.92
CA LEU A 40 2.39 -2.70 -5.38
C LEU A 40 0.95 -2.65 -4.86
N TYR A 41 0.25 -3.79 -4.87
CA TYR A 41 -1.10 -3.86 -4.33
C TYR A 41 -1.13 -3.56 -2.83
N ILE A 42 -0.21 -4.13 -2.04
CA ILE A 42 -0.10 -3.84 -0.61
C ILE A 42 0.22 -2.36 -0.39
N GLU A 43 1.24 -1.82 -1.05
CA GLU A 43 1.64 -0.40 -0.92
C GLU A 43 0.49 0.57 -1.27
N ASN A 44 -0.26 0.28 -2.34
CA ASN A 44 -1.40 1.09 -2.74
C ASN A 44 -2.58 1.00 -1.77
N ASN A 45 -2.72 -0.10 -1.01
CA ASN A 45 -3.80 -0.27 -0.03
C ASN A 45 -3.36 0.12 1.40
N GLU A 46 -2.06 0.18 1.66
CA GLU A 46 -1.45 0.74 2.87
C GLU A 46 -1.23 2.25 2.76
N THR A 47 -1.81 2.94 1.77
CA THR A 47 -1.86 4.40 1.73
C THR A 47 -3.29 4.87 2.01
N PRO A 48 -3.52 5.62 3.10
CA PRO A 48 -2.55 6.05 4.12
C PRO A 48 -2.07 4.89 5.01
N ASN A 49 -0.80 4.97 5.46
CA ASN A 49 -0.24 3.94 6.35
C ASN A 49 -1.07 3.80 7.63
N ALA A 50 -0.92 2.67 8.33
CA ALA A 50 -1.76 2.34 9.47
C ALA A 50 -1.87 3.48 10.50
N LEU A 51 -0.73 4.13 10.81
CA LEU A 51 -0.67 5.27 11.71
C LEU A 51 -1.47 6.47 11.18
N THR A 52 -1.25 6.89 9.93
CA THR A 52 -1.96 8.00 9.30
C THR A 52 -3.46 7.72 9.22
N ALA A 53 -3.86 6.50 8.85
CA ALA A 53 -5.26 6.08 8.83
C ALA A 53 -5.90 6.15 10.23
N GLU A 54 -5.16 5.77 11.27
CA GLU A 54 -5.61 5.87 12.66
C GLU A 54 -5.75 7.31 13.12
N THR A 55 -4.77 8.17 12.87
CA THR A 55 -4.84 9.60 13.18
C THR A 55 -6.04 10.27 12.52
N ILE A 56 -6.33 9.95 11.24
CA ILE A 56 -7.54 10.44 10.55
C ILE A 56 -8.81 9.96 11.26
N ARG A 57 -8.87 8.68 11.66
CA ARG A 57 -10.03 8.13 12.38
C ARG A 57 -10.23 8.80 13.74
N LYS A 58 -9.17 9.04 14.51
CA LYS A 58 -9.19 9.76 15.78
C LYS A 58 -9.69 11.19 15.61
N CYS A 59 -9.11 11.92 14.66
CA CYS A 59 -9.52 13.29 14.33
C CYS A 59 -11.02 13.38 13.97
N ARG A 60 -11.55 12.43 13.18
CA ARG A 60 -13.00 12.36 12.85
C ARG A 60 -13.90 12.10 14.06
N ARG A 61 -13.38 11.48 15.13
CA ARG A 61 -14.10 11.28 16.40
C ARG A 61 -13.94 12.46 17.36
N GLY A 62 -13.18 13.50 16.97
CA GLY A 62 -12.83 14.62 17.85
C GLY A 62 -11.72 14.28 18.85
N GLU A 63 -11.05 13.13 18.69
CA GLU A 63 -9.91 12.73 19.51
C GLU A 63 -8.64 13.35 18.95
N GLU A 64 -7.76 13.82 19.85
CA GLU A 64 -6.45 14.42 19.49
C GLU A 64 -6.58 15.61 18.50
N VAL A 65 -7.71 16.35 18.56
CA VAL A 65 -7.95 17.57 17.79
C VAL A 65 -7.65 18.78 18.65
N PHE A 66 -6.82 19.69 18.15
CA PHE A 66 -6.45 20.94 18.81
C PHE A 66 -6.94 22.14 17.99
N SER A 67 -7.33 23.21 18.68
CA SER A 67 -7.79 24.45 18.07
C SER A 67 -6.81 25.58 18.34
N ALA A 68 -6.52 26.38 17.32
CA ALA A 68 -5.79 27.63 17.44
C ALA A 68 -6.67 28.80 17.00
N THR A 69 -6.50 29.94 17.66
CA THR A 69 -7.28 31.16 17.40
C THR A 69 -6.68 32.02 16.29
N SER A 70 -5.40 31.82 15.98
CA SER A 70 -4.67 32.48 14.90
C SER A 70 -3.52 31.61 14.40
N ALA A 71 -2.91 32.00 13.28
CA ALA A 71 -1.70 31.33 12.78
C ALA A 71 -0.53 31.46 13.77
N GLU A 72 -0.38 32.62 14.41
CA GLU A 72 0.67 32.86 15.42
C GLU A 72 0.48 31.96 16.65
N ASP A 73 -0.75 31.78 17.12
CA ASP A 73 -1.11 30.86 18.19
C ASP A 73 -0.82 29.40 17.79
N LEU A 74 -1.14 29.02 16.55
CA LEU A 74 -0.81 27.69 16.02
C LEU A 74 0.69 27.41 16.02
N PHE A 75 1.51 28.33 15.50
CA PHE A 75 2.96 28.15 15.46
C PHE A 75 3.56 28.06 16.85
N LYS A 76 3.10 28.92 17.78
CA LYS A 76 3.49 28.85 19.19
C LYS A 76 3.14 27.50 19.82
N GLN A 77 1.96 26.94 19.54
CA GLN A 77 1.55 25.63 20.04
C GLN A 77 2.37 24.48 19.42
N LEU A 78 2.77 24.60 18.15
CA LEU A 78 3.59 23.62 17.44
C LEU A 78 5.10 23.72 17.75
N GLY A 79 5.53 24.82 18.39
CA GLY A 79 6.94 25.05 18.74
C GLY A 79 7.83 25.29 17.51
N ILE A 80 7.27 25.82 16.42
CA ILE A 80 7.97 26.16 15.17
C ILE A 80 7.88 27.66 14.86
#